data_AF-A0A952IZL2-F1
#
_entry.id   AF-A0A952IZL2-F1
#
_cell.length_a   1.000
_cell.length_b   1.000
_cell.length_c   1.000
_cell.angle_alpha   90.00
_cell.angle_beta   90.00
_cell.angle_gamma   90.00
#
_symmetry.space_group_name_H-M   'P 1'
#
loop_
_entity.id
_entity.type
_entity.pdbx_description
1 polymer ?
#
loop_
_entity_poly.entity_id
_entity_poly.type
_entity_poly.pdbx_seq_one_letter_code
_entity_poly.pdbx_strand_id
1 'polypeptide(L)'
;MALINSLFGKKKKEFKANCLITKEPIEKGFGFLLTTAQVVASRKYWDMIMTEPETLSYTVSHFKNQPSGTQMRTMIFEKYATISKAWIISDSIINYFEVDKAEARENAKKWWASEGVFSPEKTGPADQVLEATEFTVVKNYAILEAGRGRVSV
;
A
#
# COMPACT_ATOMS: atom_id res chain seq x y z
N MET A 1 39.02 -7.18 36.17
CA MET A 1 37.83 -7.94 35.73
C MET A 1 37.23 -7.27 34.50
N ALA A 2 37.95 -7.29 33.37
CA ALA A 2 37.52 -6.60 32.14
C ALA A 2 38.04 -7.38 30.93
N LEU A 3 37.41 -8.52 30.61
CA LEU A 3 37.72 -9.23 29.35
C LEU A 3 36.61 -10.19 28.84
N ILE A 4 35.38 -10.14 29.37
CA ILE A 4 34.31 -11.09 28.97
C ILE A 4 33.07 -10.39 28.36
N ASN A 5 32.90 -9.06 28.50
CA ASN A 5 31.74 -8.36 27.94
C ASN A 5 31.85 -8.01 26.44
N SER A 6 32.95 -8.32 25.75
CA SER A 6 33.12 -7.99 24.32
C SER A 6 32.84 -9.14 23.34
N LEU A 7 32.61 -10.37 23.81
CA LEU A 7 32.55 -11.56 22.95
C LEU A 7 31.13 -12.00 22.52
N PHE A 8 30.07 -11.37 23.01
CA PHE A 8 28.68 -11.67 22.65
C PHE A 8 27.87 -10.44 22.21
N GLY A 9 28.54 -9.45 21.61
CA GLY A 9 27.87 -8.32 20.97
C GLY A 9 27.13 -8.76 19.71
N LYS A 10 25.93 -9.36 19.84
CA LYS A 10 25.00 -9.50 18.71
C LYS A 10 24.75 -8.10 18.16
N LYS A 11 25.39 -7.73 17.05
CA LYS A 11 25.08 -6.50 16.31
C LYS A 11 23.57 -6.47 16.11
N LYS A 12 22.91 -5.41 16.60
CA LYS A 12 21.48 -5.21 16.39
C LYS A 12 21.23 -5.32 14.90
N LYS A 13 20.37 -6.26 14.49
CA LYS A 13 20.06 -6.49 13.08
C LYS A 13 19.53 -5.18 12.51
N GLU A 14 20.14 -4.73 11.42
CA GLU A 14 19.70 -3.50 10.76
C GLU A 14 18.22 -3.62 10.38
N PHE A 15 17.46 -2.57 10.70
CA PHE A 15 16.06 -2.48 10.31
C PHE A 15 15.99 -2.33 8.79
N LYS A 16 15.26 -3.25 8.14
CA LYS A 16 15.08 -3.30 6.68
C LYS A 16 13.60 -3.19 6.37
N ALA A 17 13.30 -2.55 5.25
CA ALA A 17 11.94 -2.43 4.75
C ALA A 17 11.89 -2.78 3.27
N ASN A 18 10.73 -3.27 2.85
CA ASN A 18 10.41 -3.43 1.44
C ASN A 18 9.18 -2.58 1.14
N CYS A 19 9.05 -2.12 -0.10
CA CYS A 19 7.83 -1.50 -0.58
C CYS A 19 6.66 -2.45 -0.33
N LEU A 20 5.62 -1.98 0.36
CA LEU A 20 4.48 -2.84 0.66
C LEU A 20 3.67 -3.24 -0.58
N ILE A 21 3.89 -2.55 -1.70
CA ILE A 21 3.24 -2.80 -2.98
C ILE A 21 4.16 -3.66 -3.86
N THR A 22 5.28 -3.13 -4.35
CA THR A 22 6.17 -3.84 -5.30
C THR A 22 7.03 -4.93 -4.68
N LYS A 23 7.11 -4.99 -3.33
CA LYS A 23 7.98 -5.89 -2.55
C LYS A 23 9.48 -5.65 -2.74
N GLU A 24 9.88 -4.67 -3.54
CA GLU A 24 11.26 -4.26 -3.73
C GLU A 24 11.87 -3.75 -2.41
N PRO A 25 13.14 -4.05 -2.10
CA PRO A 25 13.83 -3.49 -0.96
C PRO A 25 13.87 -1.95 -1.02
N ILE A 26 13.69 -1.29 0.11
CA ILE A 26 13.85 0.16 0.24
C ILE A 26 15.09 0.43 1.08
N GLU A 27 16.00 1.25 0.54
CA GLU A 27 17.17 1.71 1.27
C GLU A 27 16.78 2.57 2.47
N LYS A 28 17.54 2.46 3.56
CA LYS A 28 17.27 3.20 4.79
C LYS A 28 17.27 4.71 4.51
N GLY A 29 16.19 5.38 4.92
CA GLY A 29 16.02 6.82 4.71
C GLY A 29 15.33 7.20 3.39
N PHE A 30 15.05 6.24 2.52
CA PHE A 30 14.30 6.44 1.26
C PHE A 30 12.83 6.03 1.38
N GLY A 31 12.06 6.30 0.33
CA GLY A 31 10.64 6.01 0.24
C GLY A 31 9.73 7.10 0.83
N PHE A 32 8.44 6.79 0.82
CA PHE A 32 7.35 7.65 1.28
C PHE A 32 6.42 6.85 2.17
N LEU A 33 5.88 7.49 3.21
CA LEU A 33 4.98 6.84 4.15
C LEU A 33 3.57 7.38 3.95
N LEU A 34 2.66 6.50 3.52
CA LEU A 34 1.27 6.83 3.24
C LEU A 34 0.30 6.16 4.22
N THR A 35 -0.88 6.73 4.37
CA THR A 35 -2.01 6.07 5.05
C THR A 35 -2.75 5.14 4.07
N THR A 36 -3.52 4.20 4.60
CA THR A 36 -4.38 3.34 3.77
C THR A 36 -5.37 4.17 2.94
N ALA A 37 -5.95 5.22 3.53
CA ALA A 37 -6.82 6.17 2.84
C ALA A 37 -6.16 6.77 1.59
N GLN A 38 -4.91 7.25 1.71
CA GLN A 38 -4.14 7.79 0.58
C GLN A 38 -3.84 6.73 -0.49
N VAL A 39 -3.53 5.49 -0.08
CA VAL A 39 -3.26 4.40 -1.02
C VAL A 39 -4.52 4.03 -1.80
N VAL A 40 -5.64 3.77 -1.10
CA VAL A 40 -6.86 3.32 -1.75
C VAL A 40 -7.55 4.41 -2.55
N ALA A 41 -7.35 5.69 -2.23
CA ALA A 41 -7.89 6.78 -3.05
C ALA A 41 -7.30 6.81 -4.48
N SER A 42 -6.15 6.16 -4.71
CA SER A 42 -5.50 6.15 -6.02
C SER A 42 -6.16 5.20 -7.02
N ARG A 43 -6.66 5.76 -8.12
CA ARG A 43 -7.12 4.98 -9.29
C ARG A 43 -6.00 4.18 -9.94
N LYS A 44 -4.81 4.80 -10.10
CA LYS A 44 -3.62 4.15 -10.70
C LYS A 44 -3.17 2.93 -9.90
N TYR A 45 -3.26 3.02 -8.57
CA TYR A 45 -3.00 1.88 -7.70
C TYR A 45 -3.97 0.73 -7.99
N TRP A 46 -5.28 0.99 -8.08
CA TRP A 46 -6.25 -0.05 -8.39
C TRP A 46 -6.12 -0.62 -9.80
N ASP A 47 -5.81 0.21 -10.79
CA ASP A 47 -5.57 -0.27 -12.15
C ASP A 47 -4.38 -1.23 -12.19
N MET A 48 -3.30 -0.92 -11.47
CA MET A 48 -2.17 -1.83 -11.31
C MET A 48 -2.58 -3.09 -10.56
N ILE A 49 -3.15 -2.99 -9.35
CA ILE A 49 -3.54 -4.15 -8.53
C ILE A 49 -4.50 -5.08 -9.26
N MET A 50 -5.43 -4.56 -10.06
CA MET A 50 -6.40 -5.39 -10.79
C MET A 50 -5.85 -5.94 -12.11
N THR A 51 -4.64 -5.56 -12.51
CA THR A 51 -4.00 -6.03 -13.75
C THR A 51 -2.68 -6.73 -13.50
N GLU A 52 -2.30 -6.93 -12.23
CA GLU A 52 -1.21 -7.81 -11.83
C GLU A 52 -1.49 -9.26 -12.24
N PRO A 53 -0.46 -10.08 -12.50
CA PRO A 53 -0.64 -11.47 -12.93
C PRO A 53 -1.54 -12.30 -12.00
N GLU A 54 -1.48 -12.04 -10.69
CA GLU A 54 -2.23 -12.78 -9.66
C GLU A 54 -3.73 -12.46 -9.64
N THR A 55 -4.13 -11.30 -10.15
CA THR A 55 -5.49 -10.76 -10.04
C THR A 55 -6.18 -10.57 -11.40
N LEU A 56 -5.41 -10.55 -12.49
CA LEU A 56 -5.89 -10.30 -13.84
C LEU A 56 -7.03 -11.25 -14.25
N SER A 57 -6.96 -12.52 -13.84
CA SER A 57 -8.01 -13.50 -14.14
C SER A 57 -9.37 -13.09 -13.57
N TYR A 58 -9.42 -12.54 -12.35
CA TYR A 58 -10.65 -12.04 -11.74
C TYR A 58 -11.18 -10.80 -12.45
N THR A 59 -10.29 -9.95 -12.93
CA THR A 59 -10.62 -8.78 -13.75
C THR A 59 -11.22 -9.20 -15.08
N VAL A 60 -10.65 -10.19 -15.76
CA VAL A 60 -11.22 -10.77 -16.98
C VAL A 60 -12.58 -11.41 -16.71
N SER A 61 -12.71 -12.21 -15.66
CA SER A 61 -13.99 -12.83 -15.25
C SER A 61 -15.07 -11.78 -14.97
N HIS A 62 -14.74 -10.70 -14.28
CA HIS A 62 -15.67 -9.60 -13.99
C HIS A 62 -16.21 -8.99 -15.27
N PHE A 63 -15.34 -8.59 -16.21
CA PHE A 63 -15.77 -8.00 -17.48
C PHE A 63 -16.40 -8.99 -18.45
N LYS A 64 -16.23 -10.30 -18.24
CA LYS A 64 -17.01 -11.37 -18.90
C LYS A 64 -18.34 -11.67 -18.18
N ASN A 65 -18.77 -10.81 -17.27
CA ASN A 65 -20.00 -10.93 -16.49
C ASN A 65 -20.09 -12.22 -15.65
N GLN A 66 -18.96 -12.76 -15.21
CA GLN A 66 -18.92 -13.88 -14.28
C GLN A 66 -19.01 -13.35 -12.83
N PRO A 67 -20.01 -13.76 -12.03
CA PRO A 67 -20.20 -13.27 -10.66
C PRO A 67 -18.97 -13.48 -9.75
N SER A 68 -18.24 -14.57 -9.97
CA SER A 68 -16.99 -14.87 -9.25
C SER A 68 -15.94 -13.78 -9.41
N GLY A 69 -15.86 -13.12 -10.57
CA GLY A 69 -14.92 -12.03 -10.80
C GLY A 69 -15.20 -10.82 -9.90
N THR A 70 -16.46 -10.38 -9.84
CA THR A 70 -16.87 -9.29 -8.94
C THR A 70 -16.66 -9.65 -7.48
N GLN A 71 -17.00 -10.87 -7.07
CA GLN A 71 -16.81 -11.33 -5.70
C GLN A 71 -15.33 -11.28 -5.27
N MET A 72 -14.43 -11.80 -6.12
CA MET A 72 -13.00 -11.77 -5.84
C MET A 72 -12.45 -10.34 -5.80
N ARG A 73 -12.88 -9.46 -6.72
CA ARG A 73 -12.49 -8.05 -6.73
C ARG A 73 -12.95 -7.30 -5.47
N THR A 74 -14.14 -7.60 -4.95
CA THR A 74 -14.60 -7.09 -3.65
C THR A 74 -13.70 -7.53 -2.51
N MET A 75 -13.34 -8.83 -2.45
CA MET A 75 -12.43 -9.33 -1.40
C MET A 75 -11.02 -8.71 -1.50
N ILE A 76 -10.53 -8.49 -2.72
CA ILE A 76 -9.25 -7.78 -2.95
C ILE A 76 -9.34 -6.35 -2.42
N PHE A 77 -10.42 -5.62 -2.75
CA PHE A 77 -10.63 -4.27 -2.23
C PHE A 77 -10.64 -4.25 -0.70
N GLU A 78 -11.42 -5.12 -0.07
CA GLU A 78 -11.56 -5.21 1.39
C GLU A 78 -10.23 -5.54 2.07
N LYS A 79 -9.45 -6.49 1.51
CA LYS A 79 -8.10 -6.83 2.00
C LYS A 79 -7.21 -5.61 2.15
N TYR A 80 -7.29 -4.67 1.20
CA TYR A 80 -6.43 -3.48 1.20
C TYR A 80 -7.03 -2.31 1.97
N ALA A 81 -8.33 -2.06 1.83
CA ALA A 81 -9.02 -0.95 2.48
C ALA A 81 -9.09 -1.08 4.00
N THR A 82 -9.02 -2.29 4.55
CA THR A 82 -9.09 -2.56 6.00
C THR A 82 -7.73 -2.52 6.70
N ILE A 83 -6.64 -2.28 5.96
CA ILE A 83 -5.30 -2.21 6.57
C ILE A 83 -5.22 -1.00 7.50
N SER A 84 -4.88 -1.25 8.76
CA SER A 84 -4.79 -0.24 9.81
C SER A 84 -3.38 0.34 10.00
N LYS A 85 -2.41 -0.11 9.22
CA LYS A 85 -1.00 0.32 9.33
C LYS A 85 -0.62 1.25 8.18
N ALA A 86 0.35 2.12 8.44
CA ALA A 86 0.95 2.98 7.41
C ALA A 86 1.75 2.15 6.38
N TRP A 87 1.90 2.73 5.20
CA TRP A 87 2.47 2.10 4.02
C TRP A 87 3.79 2.74 3.64
N ILE A 88 4.90 2.02 3.81
CA ILE A 88 6.16 2.44 3.21
C ILE A 88 6.18 2.02 1.73
N ILE A 89 6.29 3.00 0.85
CA ILE A 89 6.32 2.82 -0.60
C ILE A 89 7.62 3.38 -1.17
N SER A 90 8.10 2.78 -2.26
CA SER A 90 9.32 3.18 -2.95
C SER A 90 9.10 4.41 -3.83
N ASP A 91 10.19 5.09 -4.15
CA ASP A 91 10.20 6.21 -5.10
C ASP A 91 9.74 5.80 -6.51
N SER A 92 9.82 4.51 -6.87
CA SER A 92 9.41 4.00 -8.18
C SER A 92 7.90 4.12 -8.44
N ILE A 93 7.08 4.11 -7.39
CA ILE A 93 5.61 4.10 -7.53
C ILE A 93 4.90 5.28 -6.87
N ILE A 94 5.63 6.23 -6.25
CA ILE A 94 5.02 7.40 -5.59
C ILE A 94 4.12 8.22 -6.53
N ASN A 95 4.44 8.25 -7.83
CA ASN A 95 3.68 8.98 -8.84
C ASN A 95 2.29 8.36 -9.13
N TYR A 96 1.98 7.21 -8.53
CA TYR A 96 0.65 6.62 -8.61
C TYR A 96 -0.30 7.28 -7.61
N PHE A 97 0.22 7.96 -6.59
CA PHE A 97 -0.57 8.55 -5.50
C PHE A 97 -0.63 10.07 -5.65
N GLU A 98 -1.84 10.62 -5.51
CA GLU A 98 -2.09 12.06 -5.50
C GLU A 98 -1.99 12.56 -4.05
N VAL A 99 -0.75 12.72 -3.58
CA VAL A 99 -0.43 13.07 -2.18
C VAL A 99 0.63 14.16 -2.12
N ASP A 100 0.73 14.84 -0.97
CA ASP A 100 1.88 15.68 -0.67
C ASP A 100 3.14 14.81 -0.47
N LYS A 101 3.99 14.81 -1.49
CA LYS A 101 5.24 14.02 -1.49
C LYS A 101 6.26 14.54 -0.47
N ALA A 102 6.26 15.83 -0.16
CA ALA A 102 7.17 16.40 0.82
C ALA A 102 6.79 15.92 2.23
N GLU A 103 5.50 16.00 2.56
CA GLU A 103 4.97 15.49 3.82
C GLU A 103 5.18 13.97 3.96
N ALA A 104 4.81 13.20 2.93
CA ALA A 104 4.96 11.74 2.96
C ALA A 104 6.42 11.29 3.11
N ARG A 105 7.38 12.04 2.54
CA ARG A 105 8.81 11.78 2.71
C ARG A 105 9.28 12.15 4.12
N GLU A 106 8.78 13.24 4.70
CA GLU A 106 9.10 13.60 6.08
C GLU A 106 8.56 12.56 7.08
N ASN A 107 7.35 12.07 6.86
CA ASN A 107 6.77 10.98 7.63
C ASN A 107 7.60 9.68 7.50
N ALA A 108 8.11 9.38 6.30
CA ALA A 108 9.02 8.24 6.10
C ALA A 108 10.32 8.36 6.91
N LYS A 109 10.91 9.57 7.00
CA LYS A 109 12.11 9.78 7.84
C LYS A 109 11.82 9.48 9.31
N LYS A 110 10.68 9.95 9.85
CA LYS A 110 10.24 9.67 11.22
C LYS A 110 10.04 8.17 11.43
N TRP A 111 9.44 7.48 10.45
CA TRP A 111 9.27 6.03 10.44
C TRP A 111 10.59 5.27 10.49
N TRP A 112 11.54 5.63 9.64
CA TRP A 112 12.89 5.04 9.66
C TRP A 112 13.62 5.30 10.99
N ALA A 113 13.53 6.52 11.53
CA ALA A 113 14.15 6.86 12.81
C ALA A 113 13.56 6.07 13.99
N SER A 114 12.27 5.75 13.90
CA SER A 114 11.54 4.94 14.88
C SER A 114 11.60 3.43 14.63
N GLU A 115 12.38 2.96 13.64
CA GLU A 115 12.43 1.55 13.23
C GLU A 115 11.04 0.96 12.94
N GLY A 116 10.19 1.77 12.31
CA GLY A 116 8.88 1.39 11.80
C GLY A 116 7.69 1.56 12.74
N VAL A 117 7.88 2.21 13.89
CA VAL A 117 6.84 2.40 14.91
C VAL A 117 5.97 3.63 14.63
N PHE A 118 6.55 4.71 14.12
CA PHE A 118 5.82 5.94 13.81
C PHE A 118 4.67 5.68 12.82
N SER A 119 3.55 6.38 12.97
CA SER A 119 2.45 6.33 12.01
C SER A 119 1.92 7.75 11.81
N PRO A 120 1.65 8.20 10.56
CA PRO A 120 1.05 9.50 10.31
C PRO A 120 -0.31 9.65 10.98
N GLU A 121 -0.76 10.89 11.15
CA GLU A 121 -2.14 11.16 11.51
C GLU A 121 -3.10 10.53 10.50
N LYS A 122 -4.30 10.15 10.95
CA LYS A 122 -5.30 9.46 10.13
C LYS A 122 -4.82 8.13 9.54
N THR A 123 -3.87 7.47 10.20
CA THR A 123 -3.57 6.06 9.92
C THR A 123 -4.69 5.17 10.46
N GLY A 124 -5.21 4.30 9.61
CA GLY A 124 -6.30 3.39 9.96
C GLY A 124 -6.96 2.82 8.70
N PRO A 125 -7.97 1.96 8.88
CA PRO A 125 -8.85 1.51 7.80
C PRO A 125 -9.45 2.70 7.03
N ALA A 126 -9.56 2.58 5.72
CA ALA A 126 -9.99 3.68 4.86
C ALA A 126 -11.45 4.08 5.10
N ASP A 127 -12.32 3.17 5.50
CA ASP A 127 -13.73 3.43 5.85
C ASP A 127 -13.89 4.25 7.14
N GLN A 128 -12.86 4.30 7.99
CA GLN A 128 -12.84 5.09 9.22
C GLN A 128 -12.21 6.47 9.04
N VAL A 129 -11.52 6.69 7.92
CA VAL A 129 -10.70 7.88 7.66
C VAL A 129 -11.25 8.73 6.53
N LEU A 130 -11.71 8.08 5.44
CA LEU A 130 -12.32 8.77 4.31
C LEU A 130 -13.77 9.10 4.62
N GLU A 131 -14.27 10.18 4.01
CA GLU A 131 -15.69 10.48 4.02
C GLU A 131 -16.48 9.37 3.31
N ALA A 132 -17.70 9.08 3.78
CA ALA A 132 -18.48 7.94 3.29
C ALA A 132 -18.71 7.97 1.76
N THR A 133 -18.93 9.16 1.20
CA THR A 133 -19.08 9.35 -0.25
C THR A 133 -17.78 9.04 -1.00
N GLU A 134 -16.65 9.52 -0.49
CA GLU A 134 -15.35 9.28 -1.11
C GLU A 134 -14.99 7.79 -1.07
N PHE A 135 -15.18 7.14 0.09
CA PHE A 135 -14.96 5.71 0.24
C PHE A 135 -15.81 4.90 -0.74
N THR A 136 -17.08 5.29 -0.93
CA THR A 136 -17.98 4.62 -1.88
C THR A 136 -17.52 4.80 -3.33
N VAL A 137 -17.09 6.00 -3.72
CA VAL A 137 -16.57 6.27 -5.07
C VAL A 137 -15.32 5.43 -5.34
N VAL A 138 -14.39 5.39 -4.40
CA VAL A 138 -13.15 4.62 -4.49
C VAL A 138 -13.45 3.13 -4.58
N LYS A 139 -14.35 2.62 -3.72
CA LYS A 139 -14.80 1.23 -3.72
C LYS A 139 -15.40 0.83 -5.06
N ASN A 140 -16.30 1.65 -5.59
CA ASN A 140 -16.96 1.40 -6.87
C ASN A 140 -15.95 1.39 -8.02
N TYR A 141 -15.01 2.34 -8.05
CA TYR A 141 -13.96 2.35 -9.07
C TYR A 141 -13.11 1.07 -9.01
N ALA A 142 -12.59 0.73 -7.83
CA ALA A 142 -11.74 -0.44 -7.64
C ALA A 142 -12.45 -1.73 -8.07
N ILE A 143 -13.71 -1.91 -7.68
CA ILE A 143 -14.45 -3.15 -7.92
C ILE A 143 -14.99 -3.22 -9.34
N LEU A 144 -15.49 -2.12 -9.92
CA LEU A 144 -16.27 -2.15 -11.17
C LEU A 144 -15.51 -1.67 -12.40
N GLU A 145 -14.50 -0.81 -12.23
CA GLU A 145 -13.87 -0.11 -13.36
C GLU A 145 -12.38 -0.39 -13.51
N ALA A 146 -11.66 -0.58 -12.40
CA ALA A 146 -10.21 -0.70 -12.42
C ALA A 146 -9.73 -1.86 -13.31
N GLY A 147 -8.76 -1.58 -14.19
CA GLY A 147 -8.19 -2.55 -15.13
C GLY A 147 -9.01 -2.78 -16.42
N ARG A 148 -10.16 -2.12 -16.62
CA ARG A 148 -10.99 -2.26 -17.83
C ARG A 148 -10.19 -2.07 -19.14
N GLY A 149 -9.30 -1.10 -19.17
CA GLY A 149 -8.46 -0.79 -20.34
C GLY A 149 -7.46 -1.88 -20.74
N ARG A 150 -7.24 -2.91 -19.90
CA ARG A 150 -6.37 -4.06 -20.22
C ARG A 150 -7.13 -5.28 -20.71
N VAL A 151 -8.45 -5.32 -20.52
CA VAL A 151 -9.32 -6.45 -20.93
C VAL A 151 -10.10 -6.13 -22.21
N SER A 152 -10.21 -4.85 -22.58
CA SER A 152 -10.83 -4.41 -23.82
C SER A 152 -9.87 -4.57 -25.00
N VAL A 153 -9.78 -5.82 -25.51
CA VAL A 153 -9.28 -6.18 -26.85
C VAL A 153 -10.26 -7.16 -27.47
#